data_AF-A0A183AVA9-F1
#
_entry.id   AF-A0A183AVA9-F1
#
_cell.length_a   1.000
_cell.length_b   1.000
_cell.length_c   1.000
_cell.angle_alpha   90.00
_cell.angle_beta   90.00
_cell.angle_gamma   90.00
#
_symmetry.space_group_name_H-M   'P 1'
#
loop_
_entity.id
_entity.type
_entity.pdbx_description
1 polymer ?
#
loop_
_entity_poly.entity_id
_entity_poly.type
_entity_poly.pdbx_seq_one_letter_code
_entity_poly.pdbx_strand_id
1 'polypeptide(L)' 'MLENQIDLGIPLSVLEHLLVLCTTDVYFSFRGRRFRQVDGVAMGSPLGPILADIFMASLEKKASRTLDGTILYKDTSTTR' A
#
# COMPACT_ATOMS: atom_id res chain seq x y z
N MET A 1 -5.41 15.60 16.12
CA MET A 1 -6.01 14.28 15.83
C MET A 1 -5.32 13.29 16.74
N LEU A 2 -6.08 12.53 17.54
CA LEU A 2 -5.53 11.64 18.54
C LEU A 2 -4.56 10.65 17.88
N GLU A 3 -3.27 10.76 18.21
CA GLU A 3 -2.35 9.64 18.05
C GLU A 3 -2.86 8.55 18.99
N ASN A 4 -3.64 7.62 18.44
CA ASN A 4 -3.84 6.35 19.12
C ASN A 4 -2.46 5.71 19.22
N GLN A 5 -1.80 5.87 20.37
CA GLN A 5 -0.64 5.08 20.72
C GLN A 5 -1.14 3.65 20.94
N ILE A 6 -1.20 2.91 19.84
CA ILE A 6 -1.47 1.48 19.86
C ILE A 6 -0.23 0.86 20.49
N ASP A 7 -0.34 0.49 21.76
CA ASP A 7 0.65 -0.36 22.39
C ASP A 7 0.56 -1.75 21.76
N LEU A 8 1.53 -2.05 20.90
CA LEU A 8 1.59 -3.29 20.15
C LEU A 8 2.15 -4.45 20.98
N GLY A 9 2.66 -4.17 22.18
CA GLY A 9 3.39 -5.14 23.01
C GLY A 9 4.72 -5.60 22.40
N ILE A 10 5.13 -5.02 21.26
CA ILE A 10 6.39 -5.28 20.57
C ILE A 10 6.99 -3.97 20.02
N PRO A 11 8.33 -3.87 19.89
CA PRO A 11 8.96 -2.72 19.27
C PRO A 11 8.55 -2.56 17.80
N LEU A 12 8.41 -1.31 17.35
CA LEU A 12 8.04 -1.00 15.96
C LEU A 12 9.02 -1.61 14.93
N SER A 13 10.32 -1.68 15.26
CA SER A 13 11.34 -2.31 14.41
C SER A 13 11.08 -3.80 14.18
N VAL A 14 10.52 -4.50 15.18
CA VAL A 14 10.16 -5.91 15.07
C VAL A 14 8.97 -6.06 14.13
N LEU A 15 7.96 -5.19 14.26
CA LEU A 15 6.82 -5.18 13.34
C LEU A 15 7.28 -4.94 11.89
N GLU A 16 8.14 -3.96 11.67
CA GLU A 16 8.69 -3.66 10.34
C GLU A 16 9.39 -4.88 9.74
N HIS A 17 10.25 -5.55 10.51
CA HIS A 17 10.91 -6.78 10.09
C HIS A 17 9.92 -7.91 9.74
N LEU A 18 8.86 -8.09 10.54
CA LEU A 18 7.84 -9.09 10.27
C LEU A 18 7.05 -8.78 9.00
N LEU A 19 6.70 -7.51 8.77
CA LEU A 19 6.00 -7.09 7.55
C LEU A 19 6.87 -7.29 6.32
N VAL A 20 8.16 -6.96 6.39
CA VAL A 20 9.13 -7.24 5.31
C VAL A 20 9.17 -8.74 5.06
N LEU A 21 9.37 -9.56 6.10
CA LEU A 21 9.44 -11.01 5.97
C LEU A 21 8.19 -11.62 5.31
N CYS A 22 7.00 -11.11 5.66
CA CYS A 22 5.72 -11.59 5.10
C CYS A 22 5.45 -11.11 3.67
N THR A 23 6.19 -10.12 3.17
CA THR A 23 5.97 -9.50 1.85
C THR A 23 7.11 -9.75 0.87
N THR A 24 8.30 -10.11 1.34
CA THR A 24 9.47 -10.43 0.52
C THR A 24 9.62 -11.93 0.28
N ASP A 25 10.23 -12.29 -0.86
CA ASP A 25 10.57 -13.68 -1.21
C ASP A 25 9.38 -14.67 -1.11
N VAL A 26 8.19 -14.21 -1.47
CA VAL A 26 7.00 -15.06 -1.49
C VAL A 26 7.01 -15.97 -2.71
N TYR A 27 6.71 -17.25 -2.51
CA TYR A 27 6.60 -18.24 -3.57
C TYR A 27 5.20 -18.83 -3.64
N PHE A 28 4.71 -19.07 -4.85
CA PHE A 28 3.46 -19.79 -5.07
C PHE A 28 3.69 -20.97 -6.03
N SER A 29 2.82 -21.97 -5.93
CA SER A 29 2.87 -23.15 -6.79
C SER A 29 1.70 -23.14 -7.77
N PHE A 30 1.99 -23.36 -9.04
CA PHE A 30 0.98 -23.48 -10.09
C PHE A 30 1.37 -24.62 -11.03
N ARG A 31 0.45 -25.57 -11.22
CA ARG A 31 0.66 -26.77 -12.07
C ARG A 31 1.96 -27.53 -11.75
N GLY A 32 2.23 -27.74 -10.46
CA GLY A 32 3.43 -28.45 -10.00
C GLY A 32 4.75 -27.70 -10.16
N ARG A 33 4.72 -26.43 -10.60
CA ARG A 33 5.90 -25.57 -10.70
C ARG A 33 5.86 -24.48 -9.64
N ARG A 34 7.03 -24.14 -9.10
CA ARG A 34 7.21 -23.06 -8.12
C ARG A 34 7.60 -21.77 -8.84
N PHE A 35 6.98 -20.67 -8.45
CA PHE A 35 7.24 -19.33 -8.96
C PHE A 35 7.52 -18.39 -7.81
N ARG A 36 8.48 -17.49 -7.99
CA ARG A 36 8.73 -16.39 -7.05
C ARG A 36 7.87 -15.22 -7.47
N GLN A 37 7.17 -14.62 -6.51
CA GLN A 37 6.53 -13.35 -6.72
C GLN A 37 7.60 -12.25 -6.74
N VAL A 38 7.66 -11.53 -7.86
CA VAL A 38 8.66 -10.47 -8.07
C VAL A 38 8.15 -9.14 -7.55
N ASP A 39 6.86 -8.87 -7.72
CA ASP A 39 6.23 -7.61 -7.35
C ASP A 39 4.80 -7.83 -6.83
N GLY A 40 4.32 -6.86 -6.05
CA GLY A 40 3.04 -6.88 -5.37
C GLY A 40 2.99 -7.81 -4.16
N VAL A 41 1.79 -7.94 -3.59
CA VAL A 41 1.52 -8.83 -2.46
C VAL A 41 0.94 -10.14 -2.98
N ALA A 42 1.26 -11.26 -2.33
CA ALA A 42 0.74 -12.56 -2.74
C ALA A 42 -0.78 -12.61 -2.75
N MET A 43 -1.33 -13.13 -3.85
CA MET A 43 -2.75 -13.35 -3.97
C MET A 43 -3.22 -14.30 -2.86
N GLY A 44 -4.31 -13.92 -2.18
CA GLY A 44 -4.80 -14.65 -1.02
C GLY A 44 -4.02 -14.39 0.29
N SER A 45 -3.00 -13.51 0.26
CA SER A 45 -2.38 -13.04 1.49
C SER A 45 -3.42 -12.29 2.34
N PRO A 46 -3.53 -12.59 3.64
CA PRO A 46 -4.40 -11.83 4.54
C PRO A 46 -3.96 -10.36 4.66
N LEU A 47 -2.69 -10.05 4.36
CA LEU A 47 -2.16 -8.69 4.31
C LEU A 47 -2.45 -7.97 2.98
N GLY A 48 -2.93 -8.69 1.95
CA GLY A 48 -3.17 -8.14 0.62
C GLY A 48 -4.07 -6.91 0.61
N PRO A 49 -5.29 -6.97 1.19
CA PRO A 49 -6.22 -5.85 1.17
C PRO A 49 -5.68 -4.59 1.86
N ILE A 50 -5.09 -4.72 3.06
CA ILE A 50 -4.60 -3.56 3.82
C ILE A 50 -3.37 -2.92 3.14
N LEU A 51 -2.46 -3.73 2.60
CA LEU A 51 -1.29 -3.21 1.89
C LEU A 51 -1.68 -2.56 0.57
N ALA A 52 -2.67 -3.10 -0.14
CA ALA A 52 -3.21 -2.48 -1.34
C ALA A 52 -3.83 -1.11 -1.05
N ASP A 53 -4.61 -0.99 0.04
CA ASP A 53 -5.22 0.27 0.46
C ASP A 53 -4.16 1.33 0.80
N ILE A 54 -3.16 0.96 1.62
CA ILE A 54 -2.03 1.85 1.96
C ILE A 54 -1.26 2.29 0.71
N PHE A 55 -0.99 1.36 -0.21
CA PHE A 55 -0.28 1.64 -1.45
C PHE A 55 -1.07 2.61 -2.33
N MET A 56 -2.37 2.36 -2.51
CA MET A 56 -3.26 3.23 -3.30
C MET A 56 -3.36 4.62 -2.69
N ALA A 57 -3.55 4.75 -1.38
CA ALA A 57 -3.56 6.05 -0.69
C ALA A 57 -2.25 6.83 -0.90
N SER A 58 -1.10 6.15 -0.92
CA SER A 58 0.20 6.76 -1.22
C SER A 58 0.28 7.25 -2.67
N LEU A 59 -0.25 6.49 -3.63
CA LEU A 59 -0.32 6.88 -5.03
C LEU A 59 -1.23 8.08 -5.25
N GLU A 60 -2.43 8.07 -4.67
CA GLU A 60 -3.39 9.18 -4.74
C GLU A 60 -2.77 10.46 -4.18
N LYS A 61 -2.11 10.39 -3.02
CA LYS A 61 -1.43 11.55 -2.43
C LYS A 61 -0.33 12.11 -3.33
N LYS A 62 0.43 11.25 -4.02
CA LYS A 62 1.44 11.67 -4.99
C LYS A 62 0.79 12.29 -6.22
N ALA A 63 -0.29 11.68 -6.73
CA ALA A 63 -1.03 12.17 -7.88
C ALA A 63 -1.63 13.56 -7.61
N SER A 64 -2.31 13.75 -6.48
CA SER A 64 -2.90 15.04 -6.10
C SER A 64 -1.87 16.17 -6.06
N ARG A 65 -0.67 15.93 -5.51
CA ARG A 65 0.42 16.91 -5.50
C ARG A 65 0.86 17.32 -6.90
N THR A 66 0.90 16.38 -7.83
CA THR A 66 1.23 16.65 -9.24
C THR A 66 0.11 17.44 -9.93
N LEU A 67 -1.15 17.09 -9.64
CA LEU A 67 -2.34 17.71 -10.22
C LEU A 67 -2.55 19.16 -9.74
N ASP A 68 -2.23 19.46 -8.48
CA ASP A 68 -2.28 20.83 -7.94
C ASP A 68 -1.37 21.81 -8.73
N GLY A 69 -0.27 21.30 -9.29
CA GLY A 69 0.64 22.07 -10.16
C GLY A 69 0.23 22.14 -11.64
N THR A 70 -0.78 21.38 -12.05
CA THR A 70 -1.11 21.15 -13.48
C THR A 70 -2.53 21.62 -13.82
N ILE A 71 -3.01 22.70 -13.19
CA ILE A 71 -4.37 23.24 -13.38
C ILE A 71 -4.66 23.55 -14.86
N LEU A 72 -5.13 22.55 -15.61
CA LEU A 72 -5.49 22.64 -17.02
C LEU A 72 -6.97 22.35 -17.27
N TYR A 73 -7.65 21.72 -16.30
CA TYR A 73 -9.11 21.52 -16.28
C TYR A 73 -9.67 21.85 -14.90
N LYS A 74 -9.61 23.13 -14.50
CA LYS A 74 -10.63 23.65 -13.58
C LYS A 74 -11.82 24.00 -14.45
N ASP A 75 -12.86 23.19 -14.34
CA ASP A 75 -14.16 23.46 -14.96
C ASP A 75 -14.62 24.87 -14.53
N THR A 76 -14.74 25.78 -15.50
CA THR A 76 -15.27 27.15 -15.37
C THR A 76 -16.80 27.16 -15.15
N SER A 77 -17.33 26.19 -14.41
CA SER A 77 -18.76 25.95 -14.29
C SER A 77 -19.22 25.73 -12.85
N THR A 78 -18.78 26.56 -11.91
CA THR A 78 -19.58 26.82 -10.69
C THR A 78 -19.43 28.29 -10.29
N THR A 79 -19.99 29.15 -11.13
CA THR A 79 -20.61 30.39 -10.66
C THR A 79 -22.11 30.11 -10.58
N ARG A 80 -22.59 29.74 -9.40
CA ARG A 80 -23.87 30.16 -8.79
C ARG A 80 -24.13 29.42 -7.49
#